data_AF-A0A674JRV6-F1
#
_entry.id   AF-A0A674JRV6-F1
#
_cell.length_a   1.000
_cell.length_b   1.000
_cell.length_c   1.000
_cell.angle_alpha   90.00
_cell.angle_beta   90.00
_cell.angle_gamma   90.00
#
_symmetry.space_group_name_H-M   'P 1'
#
loop_
_entity.id
_entity.type
_entity.pdbx_description
1 polymer ?
#
loop_
_entity_poly.entity_id
_entity_poly.type
_entity_poly.pdbx_seq_one_letter_code
_entity_poly.pdbx_strand_id
1 'polypeptide(L)'
;MLTMDSALQVAEEEVVESCSPSSKFEDIYRLLSEGCFPPSFCSIKRKNLKRYAQKFILEGGCLYYVGPKKEEKREVVVDPERRRQVFLESHFTEIGNHLGQKKTVHRIQSRYYWLGIVKDVVDWIKMCETCQNAEHNKNVSRKARPVKVESPWEVLGLDIHGPFPETSRDNTHILTVTDYFTKWIEAVPLQKKDALSVAKALATIFYRWAILALATDTSDVF
;
A
#
# COMPACT_ATOMS: atom_id res chain seq x y z
N MET A 1 30.22 40.60 -52.32
CA MET A 1 28.95 40.00 -51.88
C MET A 1 28.41 40.91 -50.78
N LEU A 2 27.26 41.50 -51.04
CA LEU A 2 26.71 42.69 -50.39
C LEU A 2 26.01 42.37 -49.05
N THR A 3 26.17 43.26 -48.06
CA THR A 3 25.16 43.75 -47.08
C THR A 3 24.63 42.75 -46.01
N MET A 4 24.40 43.04 -44.72
CA MET A 4 24.30 44.27 -43.91
C MET A 4 24.73 43.93 -42.47
N ASP A 5 25.60 44.73 -41.90
CA ASP A 5 25.79 44.86 -40.46
C ASP A 5 25.02 46.12 -40.01
N SER A 6 24.61 46.17 -38.74
CA SER A 6 23.85 47.24 -38.07
C SER A 6 22.32 47.15 -38.13
N ALA A 7 21.73 46.64 -37.03
CA ALA A 7 20.87 47.43 -36.15
C ALA A 7 20.12 46.49 -35.19
N LEU A 8 20.61 46.33 -33.95
CA LEU A 8 19.80 46.36 -32.73
C LEU A 8 20.71 46.18 -31.50
N GLN A 9 21.20 47.29 -30.96
CA GLN A 9 21.38 47.43 -29.53
C GLN A 9 20.28 48.37 -29.02
N VAL A 10 19.83 48.09 -27.80
CA VAL A 10 19.08 48.96 -26.87
C VAL A 10 17.55 48.98 -27.01
N ALA A 11 16.91 48.19 -26.14
CA ALA A 11 15.74 48.50 -25.30
C ALA A 11 15.57 47.27 -24.37
N GLU A 12 16.27 47.19 -23.24
CA GLU A 12 15.84 47.70 -21.93
C GLU A 12 14.32 47.60 -21.68
N GLU A 13 14.01 46.82 -20.64
CA GLU A 13 12.84 46.89 -19.77
C GLU A 13 11.48 47.16 -20.41
N GLU A 14 10.68 46.09 -20.58
CA GLU A 14 9.25 46.21 -20.30
C GLU A 14 8.80 45.12 -19.31
N VAL A 15 8.69 45.60 -18.06
CA VAL A 15 7.56 45.40 -17.16
C VAL A 15 7.22 43.95 -16.81
N VAL A 16 7.63 43.60 -15.59
CA VAL A 16 6.93 42.70 -14.68
C VAL A 16 5.42 42.94 -14.77
N GLU A 17 4.70 42.07 -15.46
CA GLU A 17 3.28 41.86 -15.18
C GLU A 17 3.14 40.54 -14.45
N SER A 18 3.28 40.66 -13.13
CA SER A 18 2.97 39.66 -12.12
C SER A 18 1.48 39.34 -12.13
N CYS A 19 1.00 38.68 -13.19
CA CYS A 19 -0.24 37.93 -13.10
C CYS A 19 0.04 36.72 -12.21
N SER A 20 -0.32 36.84 -10.93
CA SER A 20 -0.46 35.68 -10.04
C SER A 20 -1.16 34.56 -10.81
N PRO A 21 -0.73 33.29 -10.71
CA PRO A 21 -1.43 32.20 -11.36
C PRO A 21 -2.80 32.08 -10.69
N SER A 22 -3.80 32.73 -11.28
CA SER A 22 -5.22 32.50 -10.98
C SER A 22 -5.40 31.00 -11.10
N SER A 23 -5.54 30.33 -9.95
CA SER A 23 -5.76 28.90 -9.89
C SER A 23 -6.93 28.59 -10.82
N LYS A 24 -6.85 27.53 -11.63
CA LYS A 24 -7.98 27.13 -12.51
C LYS A 24 -9.32 27.09 -11.77
N PHE A 25 -9.30 26.86 -10.45
CA PHE A 25 -10.47 26.89 -9.58
C PHE A 25 -10.97 28.30 -9.26
N GLU A 26 -10.10 29.30 -9.20
CA GLU A 26 -10.45 30.71 -9.05
C GLU A 26 -11.24 31.21 -10.27
N ASP A 27 -10.80 30.83 -11.47
CA ASP A 27 -11.54 31.18 -12.70
C ASP A 27 -12.93 30.49 -12.75
N ILE A 28 -13.04 29.28 -12.19
CA ILE A 28 -14.33 28.58 -12.07
C ILE A 28 -15.21 29.25 -11.02
N TYR A 29 -14.63 29.64 -9.88
CA TYR A 29 -15.32 30.35 -8.82
C TYR A 29 -15.92 31.64 -9.37
N ARG A 30 -15.09 32.49 -9.99
CA ARG A 30 -15.49 33.76 -10.61
C ARG A 30 -16.59 33.58 -11.66
N LEU A 31 -16.48 32.54 -12.50
CA LEU A 31 -17.50 32.24 -13.50
C LEU A 31 -18.85 31.88 -12.86
N LEU A 32 -18.84 31.14 -11.75
CA LEU A 32 -20.06 30.69 -11.06
C LEU A 32 -20.65 31.77 -10.15
N SER A 33 -19.84 32.64 -9.56
CA SER A 33 -20.29 33.72 -8.68
C SER A 33 -20.73 34.97 -9.45
N GLU A 34 -19.95 35.38 -10.46
CA GLU A 34 -20.13 36.67 -11.16
C GLU A 34 -20.65 36.50 -12.60
N GLY A 35 -20.60 35.29 -13.17
CA GLY A 35 -20.98 35.05 -14.56
C GLY A 35 -19.96 35.57 -15.59
N CYS A 36 -18.81 36.06 -15.13
CA CYS A 36 -17.79 36.69 -15.96
C CYS A 36 -16.66 35.72 -16.33
N PHE A 37 -16.10 35.91 -17.53
CA PHE A 37 -14.86 35.24 -17.94
C PHE A 37 -13.68 36.19 -17.76
N PRO A 38 -12.47 35.69 -17.46
CA PRO A 38 -11.28 36.53 -17.46
C PRO A 38 -11.11 37.23 -18.82
N PRO A 39 -10.76 38.53 -18.85
CA PRO A 39 -10.63 39.29 -20.10
C PRO A 39 -9.55 38.70 -21.03
N SER A 40 -8.54 38.03 -20.46
CA SER A 40 -7.46 37.34 -21.17
C SER A 40 -7.89 36.08 -21.95
N PHE A 41 -9.15 35.62 -21.82
CA PHE A 41 -9.59 34.36 -22.41
C PHE A 41 -10.13 34.53 -23.84
N CYS A 42 -9.54 33.81 -24.79
CA CYS A 42 -10.08 33.66 -26.15
C CYS A 42 -11.33 32.76 -26.19
N SER A 43 -12.03 32.77 -27.33
CA SER A 43 -13.29 32.01 -27.54
C SER A 43 -13.18 30.53 -27.18
N ILE A 44 -12.05 29.88 -27.50
CA ILE A 44 -11.79 28.46 -27.20
C ILE A 44 -11.62 28.24 -25.68
N LYS A 45 -10.81 29.07 -25.01
CA LYS A 45 -10.59 28.98 -23.55
C LYS A 45 -11.90 29.16 -22.78
N ARG A 46 -12.75 30.12 -23.19
CA ARG A 46 -14.07 30.34 -22.60
C ARG A 46 -14.99 29.12 -22.75
N LYS A 47 -15.06 28.53 -23.95
CA LYS A 47 -15.84 27.30 -24.19
C LYS A 47 -15.35 26.13 -23.32
N ASN A 48 -14.04 25.94 -23.22
CA ASN A 48 -13.43 24.87 -22.42
C ASN A 48 -13.68 25.06 -20.91
N LEU A 49 -13.50 26.28 -20.40
CA LEU A 49 -13.78 26.61 -19.00
C LEU A 49 -15.26 26.37 -18.69
N LYS A 50 -16.17 26.86 -19.53
CA LYS A 50 -17.62 26.67 -19.37
C LYS A 50 -18.00 25.19 -19.32
N ARG A 51 -17.43 24.36 -20.20
CA ARG A 51 -17.65 22.91 -20.18
C ARG A 51 -17.11 22.25 -18.91
N TYR A 52 -15.96 22.68 -18.43
CA TYR A 52 -15.36 22.12 -17.21
C TYR A 52 -16.12 22.56 -15.94
N ALA A 53 -16.56 23.82 -15.89
CA ALA A 53 -17.32 24.42 -14.79
C ALA A 53 -18.68 23.74 -14.55
N GLN A 54 -19.27 23.08 -15.55
CA GLN A 54 -20.51 22.29 -15.38
C GLN A 54 -20.39 21.16 -14.34
N LYS A 55 -19.16 20.74 -14.02
CA LYS A 55 -18.87 19.71 -13.00
C LYS A 55 -18.76 20.29 -11.59
N PHE A 56 -19.00 21.60 -11.43
CA PHE A 56 -18.84 22.31 -10.17
C PHE A 56 -20.11 23.07 -9.82
N ILE A 57 -20.30 23.27 -8.51
CA ILE A 57 -21.37 24.10 -7.95
C ILE A 57 -20.80 24.97 -6.85
N LEU A 58 -21.42 26.13 -6.62
CA LEU A 58 -21.07 27.05 -5.55
C LEU A 58 -22.17 27.01 -4.48
N GLU A 59 -21.80 26.69 -3.25
CA GLU A 59 -22.74 26.66 -2.12
C GLU A 59 -22.09 27.25 -0.88
N GLY A 60 -22.73 28.23 -0.24
CA GLY A 60 -22.23 28.85 0.98
C GLY A 60 -20.86 29.52 0.83
N GLY A 61 -20.51 29.99 -0.37
CA GLY A 61 -19.19 30.56 -0.67
C GLY A 61 -18.08 29.51 -0.88
N CYS A 62 -18.40 28.21 -0.81
CA CYS A 62 -17.45 27.13 -1.06
C CYS A 62 -17.71 26.49 -2.43
N LEU A 63 -16.63 26.16 -3.13
CA LEU A 63 -16.68 25.46 -4.41
C LEU A 63 -16.75 23.95 -4.18
N TYR A 64 -17.68 23.28 -4.85
CA TYR A 64 -17.82 21.82 -4.77
C TYR A 64 -17.74 21.18 -6.14
N TYR A 65 -17.09 20.03 -6.23
CA TYR A 65 -17.07 19.16 -7.40
C TYR A 65 -18.17 18.10 -7.29
N VAL A 66 -19.02 18.03 -8.31
CA VAL A 66 -20.14 17.09 -8.40
C VAL A 66 -19.95 16.02 -9.46
N GLY A 67 -18.90 16.13 -10.26
CA GLY A 67 -18.63 15.22 -11.37
C GLY A 67 -19.70 15.26 -12.47
N PRO A 68 -19.63 14.33 -13.45
CA PRO A 68 -20.53 14.33 -14.60
C PRO A 68 -21.96 13.85 -14.26
N LYS A 69 -22.09 12.93 -13.30
CA LYS A 69 -23.40 12.36 -12.89
C LYS A 69 -24.11 13.16 -11.79
N LYS A 70 -23.41 14.07 -11.11
CA LYS A 70 -23.93 14.90 -10.01
C LYS A 70 -24.48 14.12 -8.80
N GLU A 71 -24.04 12.88 -8.61
CA GLU A 71 -24.48 11.99 -7.52
C GLU A 71 -23.73 12.25 -6.20
N GLU A 72 -22.47 12.65 -6.28
CA GLU A 72 -21.61 12.86 -5.10
C GLU A 72 -21.04 14.27 -5.10
N LYS A 73 -21.06 14.91 -3.94
CA LYS A 73 -20.55 16.27 -3.72
C LYS A 73 -19.25 16.23 -2.93
N ARG A 74 -18.20 16.86 -3.46
CA ARG A 74 -16.86 16.87 -2.86
C ARG A 74 -16.35 18.31 -2.76
N GLU A 75 -15.84 18.72 -1.61
CA GLU A 75 -15.32 20.06 -1.37
C GLU A 75 -14.03 20.28 -2.18
N VAL A 76 -13.94 21.39 -2.92
CA VAL A 76 -12.74 21.73 -3.68
C VAL A 76 -11.74 22.42 -2.78
N VAL A 77 -10.55 21.83 -2.63
CA VAL A 77 -9.49 22.35 -1.77
C VAL A 77 -8.40 23.01 -2.63
N VAL A 78 -8.41 24.33 -2.69
CA VAL A 78 -7.44 25.09 -3.49
C VAL A 78 -6.12 25.32 -2.75
N ASP A 79 -6.22 25.65 -1.46
CA ASP A 79 -5.09 26.00 -0.60
C ASP A 79 -4.15 24.79 -0.32
N PRO A 80 -2.86 24.86 -0.68
CA PRO A 80 -1.90 23.76 -0.48
C PRO A 80 -1.79 23.31 0.99
N GLU A 81 -1.79 24.26 1.92
CA GLU A 81 -1.71 24.03 3.36
C GLU A 81 -2.94 23.25 3.83
N ARG A 82 -4.14 23.64 3.39
CA ARG A 82 -5.37 22.88 3.64
C ARG A 82 -5.34 21.49 3.03
N ARG A 83 -4.81 21.29 1.82
CA ARG A 83 -4.66 19.94 1.23
C ARG A 83 -3.77 19.06 2.13
N ARG A 84 -2.70 19.64 2.67
CA ARG A 84 -1.81 18.96 3.60
C ARG A 84 -2.54 18.60 4.90
N GLN A 85 -3.33 19.51 5.47
CA GLN A 85 -4.17 19.23 6.65
C GLN A 85 -5.14 18.08 6.41
N VAL A 86 -5.88 18.11 5.30
CA VAL A 86 -6.80 17.02 4.90
C VAL A 86 -6.09 15.67 4.82
N PHE A 87 -4.87 15.65 4.29
CA PHE A 87 -4.05 14.44 4.29
C PHE A 87 -3.67 13.99 5.70
N LEU A 88 -3.19 14.90 6.54
CA LEU A 88 -2.79 14.57 7.91
C LEU A 88 -3.97 13.97 8.70
N GLU A 89 -5.14 14.61 8.62
CA GLU A 89 -6.38 14.12 9.24
C GLU A 89 -6.81 12.75 8.70
N SER A 90 -6.62 12.52 7.40
CA SER A 90 -7.00 11.26 6.76
C SER A 90 -6.03 10.11 7.02
N HIS A 91 -4.77 10.41 7.38
CA HIS A 91 -3.69 9.44 7.48
C HIS A 91 -3.27 9.13 8.93
N PHE A 92 -3.15 10.15 9.79
CA PHE A 92 -2.59 10.01 11.14
C PHE A 92 -3.65 9.85 12.24
N THR A 93 -4.93 10.14 11.97
CA THR A 93 -5.99 9.94 12.96
C THR A 93 -6.22 8.46 13.26
N GLU A 94 -6.89 8.13 14.38
CA GLU A 94 -7.24 6.74 14.73
C GLU A 94 -7.97 6.02 13.59
N ILE A 95 -8.80 6.75 12.85
CA ILE A 95 -9.54 6.18 11.73
C ILE A 95 -8.63 6.04 10.49
N GLY A 96 -7.65 6.92 10.35
CA GLY A 96 -6.65 6.94 9.28
C GLY A 96 -5.54 5.92 9.43
N ASN A 97 -5.13 5.61 10.67
CA ASN A 97 -4.17 4.60 11.12
C ASN A 97 -3.13 4.14 10.08
N HIS A 98 -2.41 5.09 9.48
CA HIS A 98 -1.39 4.83 8.46
C HIS A 98 -1.88 3.92 7.31
N LEU A 99 -3.12 4.10 6.87
CA LEU A 99 -3.71 3.35 5.77
C LEU A 99 -2.85 3.48 4.50
N GLY A 100 -2.72 2.38 3.76
CA GLY A 100 -1.97 2.34 2.51
C GLY A 100 -2.54 3.30 1.45
N GLN A 101 -1.71 3.64 0.47
CA GLN A 101 -1.96 4.67 -0.54
C GLN A 101 -3.37 4.62 -1.14
N LYS A 102 -3.81 3.46 -1.63
CA LYS A 102 -5.13 3.30 -2.27
C LYS A 102 -6.29 3.67 -1.34
N LYS A 103 -6.23 3.24 -0.07
CA LYS A 103 -7.29 3.48 0.92
C LYS A 103 -7.32 4.95 1.32
N THR A 104 -6.16 5.56 1.54
CA THR A 104 -6.05 6.99 1.88
C THR A 104 -6.52 7.89 0.74
N VAL A 105 -6.14 7.57 -0.51
CA VAL A 105 -6.64 8.27 -1.71
C VAL A 105 -8.15 8.16 -1.81
N HIS A 106 -8.72 6.95 -1.70
CA HIS A 106 -10.16 6.74 -1.80
C HIS A 106 -10.92 7.54 -0.73
N ARG A 107 -10.42 7.52 0.51
CA ARG A 107 -10.99 8.28 1.63
C ARG A 107 -11.03 9.78 1.33
N ILE A 108 -9.90 10.35 0.92
CA ILE A 108 -9.81 11.77 0.59
C ILE A 108 -10.74 12.10 -0.57
N GLN A 109 -10.74 11.28 -1.63
CA GLN A 109 -11.60 11.48 -2.81
C GLN A 109 -13.09 11.34 -2.52
N SER A 110 -13.50 10.70 -1.41
CA SER A 110 -14.91 10.61 -1.04
C SER A 110 -15.49 11.94 -0.54
N ARG A 111 -14.65 12.88 -0.09
CA ARG A 111 -15.08 14.15 0.51
C ARG A 111 -14.47 15.38 -0.13
N TYR A 112 -13.28 15.26 -0.72
CA TYR A 112 -12.49 16.37 -1.22
C TYR A 112 -12.11 16.20 -2.69
N TYR A 113 -11.81 17.32 -3.33
CA TYR A 113 -11.37 17.38 -4.71
C TYR A 113 -10.25 18.41 -4.89
N TRP A 114 -9.16 18.00 -5.53
CA TRP A 114 -8.20 18.88 -6.17
C TRP A 114 -7.52 18.13 -7.32
N LEU A 115 -6.88 18.87 -8.21
CA LEU A 115 -6.10 18.26 -9.28
C LEU A 115 -4.83 17.66 -8.68
N GLY A 116 -4.64 16.36 -8.87
CA GLY A 116 -3.42 15.68 -8.43
C GLY A 116 -3.50 14.95 -7.09
N ILE A 117 -4.70 14.76 -6.48
CA ILE A 117 -4.87 14.02 -5.20
C ILE A 117 -4.00 12.76 -5.12
N VAL A 118 -4.05 11.92 -6.15
CA VAL A 118 -3.32 10.65 -6.16
C VAL A 118 -1.81 10.87 -6.04
N LYS A 119 -1.27 11.82 -6.81
CA LYS A 119 0.15 12.13 -6.81
C LYS A 119 0.58 12.66 -5.43
N ASP A 120 -0.12 13.69 -4.95
CA ASP A 120 0.19 14.32 -3.67
C ASP A 120 0.16 13.32 -2.52
N VAL A 121 -0.92 12.53 -2.41
CA VAL A 121 -1.09 11.54 -1.34
C VAL A 121 -0.02 10.44 -1.40
N VAL A 122 0.33 9.96 -2.60
CA VAL A 122 1.39 8.98 -2.76
C VAL A 122 2.74 9.55 -2.32
N ASP A 123 3.08 10.75 -2.77
CA ASP A 123 4.34 11.41 -2.42
C ASP A 123 4.42 11.71 -0.92
N TRP A 124 3.31 12.08 -0.30
CA TRP A 124 3.22 12.31 1.14
C TRP A 124 3.35 11.04 1.97
N ILE A 125 2.77 9.92 1.53
CA ILE A 125 2.91 8.62 2.22
C ILE A 125 4.33 8.09 2.09
N LYS A 126 5.02 8.32 0.96
CA LYS A 126 6.43 7.97 0.80
C LYS A 126 7.33 8.69 1.81
N MET A 127 6.93 9.88 2.27
CA MET A 127 7.63 10.63 3.30
C MET A 127 7.22 10.23 4.73
N CYS A 128 6.25 9.32 4.91
CA CYS A 128 5.82 8.88 6.24
C CYS A 128 6.74 7.77 6.77
N GLU A 129 7.49 8.08 7.83
CA GLU A 129 8.43 7.16 8.48
C GLU A 129 7.77 5.85 8.93
N THR A 130 6.59 5.91 9.56
CA THR A 130 5.84 4.72 9.97
C THR A 130 5.52 3.79 8.80
N CYS A 131 5.11 4.36 7.66
CA CYS A 131 4.79 3.59 6.47
C CYS A 131 6.05 3.00 5.82
N GLN A 132 7.13 3.78 5.77
CA GLN A 132 8.42 3.32 5.22
C GLN A 132 9.01 2.17 6.04
N ASN A 133 8.99 2.27 7.37
CA ASN A 133 9.49 1.22 8.27
C ASN A 133 8.65 -0.07 8.15
N ALA A 134 7.33 0.05 8.05
CA ALA A 134 6.45 -1.10 7.85
C ALA A 134 6.69 -1.81 6.50
N GLU A 135 6.97 -1.06 5.44
CA GLU A 135 7.30 -1.62 4.12
C GLU A 135 8.69 -2.29 4.12
N HIS A 136 9.68 -1.65 4.74
CA HIS A 136 11.00 -2.22 4.93
C HIS A 136 10.92 -3.59 5.62
N ASN A 137 10.23 -3.67 6.76
CA ASN A 137 10.10 -4.91 7.53
C ASN A 137 9.42 -6.05 6.76
N LYS A 138 8.46 -5.75 5.86
CA LYS A 138 7.86 -6.76 4.98
C LYS A 138 8.88 -7.33 3.98
N ASN A 139 9.73 -6.47 3.45
CA ASN A 139 10.76 -6.85 2.47
C ASN A 139 11.97 -7.53 3.14
N VAL A 140 12.15 -7.38 4.46
CA VAL A 140 13.10 -8.14 5.28
C VAL A 140 12.57 -9.53 5.67
N SER A 141 11.44 -9.98 5.10
CA SER A 141 11.04 -11.40 5.14
C SER A 141 12.26 -12.27 4.84
N ARG A 142 12.77 -12.96 5.86
CA ARG A 142 14.02 -13.72 5.81
C ARG A 142 13.96 -14.61 4.58
N LYS A 143 14.95 -14.50 3.68
CA LYS A 143 15.12 -15.48 2.61
C LYS A 143 15.20 -16.84 3.29
N ALA A 144 14.14 -17.65 3.19
CA ALA A 144 14.15 -19.01 3.69
C ALA A 144 15.31 -19.72 2.99
N ARG A 145 16.33 -20.09 3.75
CA ARG A 145 17.44 -20.86 3.21
C ARG A 145 16.95 -22.30 3.12
N PRO A 146 16.94 -22.92 1.94
CA PRO A 146 16.60 -24.33 1.84
C PRO A 146 17.61 -25.15 2.67
N VAL A 147 17.10 -26.08 3.48
CA VAL A 147 17.95 -27.04 4.18
C VAL A 147 18.58 -27.95 3.13
N LYS A 148 19.91 -27.95 3.05
CA LYS A 148 20.66 -28.88 2.18
C LYS A 148 20.65 -30.25 2.86
N VAL A 149 20.18 -31.27 2.17
CA VAL A 149 20.15 -32.66 2.64
C VAL A 149 20.75 -33.52 1.55
N GLU A 150 21.74 -34.35 1.89
CA GLU A 150 22.57 -35.09 0.92
C GLU A 150 22.28 -36.59 0.92
N SER A 151 21.61 -37.12 1.94
CA SER A 151 21.32 -38.55 2.06
C SER A 151 19.99 -38.87 2.75
N PRO A 152 19.37 -40.04 2.47
CA PRO A 152 18.18 -40.51 3.17
C PRO A 152 18.39 -40.57 4.69
N TRP A 153 17.40 -40.14 5.45
CA TRP A 153 17.37 -40.19 6.93
C TRP A 153 18.40 -39.28 7.63
N GLU A 154 19.01 -38.34 6.91
CA GLU A 154 19.95 -37.36 7.47
C GLU A 154 19.24 -36.24 8.22
N VAL A 155 18.14 -35.72 7.66
CA VAL A 155 17.33 -34.66 8.26
C VAL A 155 15.86 -35.08 8.24
N LEU A 156 15.25 -35.11 9.42
CA LEU A 156 13.85 -35.47 9.61
C LEU A 156 13.04 -34.26 10.07
N GLY A 157 11.97 -33.96 9.33
CA GLY A 157 10.94 -33.03 9.78
C GLY A 157 9.93 -33.75 10.66
N LEU A 158 9.69 -33.24 11.85
CA LEU A 158 8.70 -33.75 12.79
C LEU A 158 7.55 -32.76 12.90
N ASP A 159 6.32 -33.24 12.75
CA ASP A 159 5.13 -32.42 13.04
C ASP A 159 4.08 -33.26 13.78
N ILE A 160 3.28 -32.60 14.62
CA ILE A 160 2.24 -33.24 15.41
C ILE A 160 0.91 -32.56 15.12
N HIS A 161 0.00 -33.30 14.51
CA HIS A 161 -1.34 -32.83 14.21
C HIS A 161 -2.35 -33.33 15.27
N GLY A 162 -3.36 -32.51 15.54
CA GLY A 162 -4.46 -32.82 16.46
C GLY A 162 -4.76 -31.67 17.44
N PRO A 163 -5.66 -31.90 18.40
CA PRO A 163 -6.33 -33.17 18.66
C PRO A 163 -7.41 -33.51 17.63
N PHE A 164 -7.55 -34.80 17.33
CA PHE A 164 -8.60 -35.42 16.51
C PHE A 164 -9.59 -36.19 17.41
N PRO A 165 -10.75 -36.62 16.88
CA PRO A 165 -11.64 -37.52 17.60
C PRO A 165 -10.89 -38.75 18.10
N GLU A 166 -11.13 -39.09 19.36
CA GLU A 166 -10.44 -40.19 20.03
C GLU A 166 -10.76 -41.53 19.36
N THR A 167 -9.72 -42.31 19.11
CA THR A 167 -9.85 -43.69 18.61
C THR A 167 -10.12 -44.67 19.76
N SER A 168 -10.52 -45.91 19.47
CA SER A 168 -10.70 -46.97 20.48
C SER A 168 -9.42 -47.38 21.24
N ARG A 169 -8.27 -46.78 20.89
CA ARG A 169 -6.98 -46.96 21.57
C ARG A 169 -6.48 -45.65 22.17
N ASP A 170 -7.38 -44.72 22.45
CA ASP A 170 -7.11 -43.43 23.09
C ASP A 170 -6.15 -42.51 22.31
N ASN A 171 -5.94 -42.76 21.02
CA ASN A 171 -5.13 -41.87 20.18
C ASN A 171 -5.95 -40.64 19.79
N THR A 172 -5.33 -39.47 19.96
CA THR A 172 -5.91 -38.16 19.67
C THR A 172 -5.01 -37.32 18.76
N HIS A 173 -3.76 -37.74 18.53
CA HIS A 173 -2.78 -36.99 17.74
C HIS A 173 -2.10 -37.89 16.72
N ILE A 174 -1.47 -37.30 15.72
CA ILE A 174 -0.65 -38.00 14.73
C ILE A 174 0.71 -37.30 14.67
N LEU A 175 1.78 -38.04 14.93
CA LEU A 175 3.16 -37.63 14.64
C LEU A 175 3.48 -37.98 13.19
N THR A 176 3.82 -36.99 12.38
CA THR A 176 4.39 -37.18 11.05
C THR A 176 5.90 -36.99 11.09
N VAL A 177 6.64 -37.96 10.59
CA VAL A 177 8.10 -37.94 10.44
C VAL A 177 8.41 -37.97 8.95
N THR A 178 8.96 -36.88 8.43
CA THR A 178 9.26 -36.72 7.00
C THR A 178 10.76 -36.75 6.79
N ASP A 179 11.25 -37.70 5.99
CA ASP A 179 12.63 -37.66 5.51
C ASP A 179 12.78 -36.58 4.44
N TYR A 180 13.63 -35.58 4.69
CA TYR A 180 13.77 -34.44 3.79
C TYR A 180 14.47 -34.78 2.48
N PHE A 181 15.24 -35.88 2.42
CA PHE A 181 15.87 -36.32 1.19
C PHE A 181 14.91 -37.08 0.29
N THR A 182 14.35 -38.20 0.76
CA THR A 182 13.46 -39.05 -0.06
C THR A 182 12.02 -38.53 -0.15
N LYS A 183 11.63 -37.60 0.72
CA LYS A 183 10.23 -37.18 0.94
C LYS A 183 9.32 -38.30 1.46
N TRP A 184 9.89 -39.38 1.98
CA TRP A 184 9.15 -40.44 2.66
C TRP A 184 8.52 -39.93 3.96
N ILE A 185 7.29 -40.34 4.25
CA ILE A 185 6.54 -39.91 5.44
C ILE A 185 6.09 -41.12 6.23
N GLU A 186 6.38 -41.11 7.53
CA GLU A 186 5.83 -42.02 8.52
C GLU A 186 4.81 -41.27 9.38
N ALA A 187 3.60 -41.82 9.50
CA ALA A 187 2.56 -41.27 10.37
C ALA A 187 2.29 -42.24 11.52
N VAL A 188 2.51 -41.81 12.76
CA VAL A 188 2.35 -42.62 13.96
C VAL A 188 1.27 -42.00 14.85
N PRO A 189 0.23 -42.76 15.23
CA PRO A 189 -0.78 -42.25 16.16
C PRO A 189 -0.19 -42.08 17.56
N LEU A 190 -0.58 -41.01 18.23
CA LEU A 190 -0.16 -40.69 19.60
C LEU A 190 -1.39 -40.50 20.50
N GLN A 191 -1.30 -41.05 21.71
CA GLN A 191 -2.27 -40.81 22.79
C GLN A 191 -2.06 -39.43 23.44
N LYS A 192 -0.81 -38.96 23.51
CA LYS A 192 -0.42 -37.70 24.16
C LYS A 192 0.63 -36.97 23.34
N LYS A 193 0.57 -35.63 23.36
CA LYS A 193 1.61 -34.73 22.82
C LYS A 193 2.68 -34.46 23.89
N ASP A 194 3.35 -35.51 24.35
CA ASP A 194 4.47 -35.41 25.29
C ASP A 194 5.76 -35.99 24.69
N ALA A 195 6.91 -35.53 25.20
CA ALA A 195 8.21 -35.91 24.68
C ALA A 195 8.48 -37.42 24.76
N LEU A 196 7.97 -38.08 25.81
CA LEU A 196 8.15 -39.53 25.99
C LEU A 196 7.40 -40.34 24.94
N SER A 197 6.18 -39.93 24.59
CA SER A 197 5.34 -40.57 23.57
C SER A 197 5.96 -40.40 22.19
N VAL A 198 6.47 -39.20 21.88
CA VAL A 198 7.21 -38.93 20.63
C VAL A 198 8.49 -39.76 20.57
N ALA A 199 9.28 -39.81 21.64
CA ALA A 199 10.52 -40.59 21.68
C ALA A 199 10.28 -42.09 21.46
N LYS A 200 9.23 -42.67 22.06
CA LYS A 200 8.84 -44.07 21.83
C LYS A 200 8.43 -44.34 20.37
N ALA A 201 7.67 -43.43 19.77
CA ALA A 201 7.29 -43.52 18.37
C ALA A 201 8.51 -43.45 17.45
N LEU A 202 9.42 -42.50 17.69
CA LEU A 202 10.66 -42.34 16.94
C LEU A 202 11.59 -43.55 17.09
N ALA A 203 11.76 -44.08 18.31
CA ALA A 203 12.58 -45.29 18.53
C ALA A 203 12.08 -46.45 17.67
N THR A 204 10.76 -46.66 17.60
CA THR A 204 10.16 -47.71 16.77
C THR A 204 10.48 -47.52 15.28
N ILE A 205 10.46 -46.27 14.79
CA ILE A 205 10.85 -45.94 13.41
C ILE A 205 12.34 -46.22 13.19
N PHE A 206 13.23 -45.77 14.08
CA PHE A 206 14.67 -45.97 13.93
C PHE A 206 15.09 -47.44 13.98
N TYR A 207 14.47 -48.24 14.85
CA TYR A 207 14.72 -49.67 14.90
C TYR A 207 14.36 -50.38 13.58
N ARG A 208 13.31 -49.91 12.88
CA ARG A 208 12.90 -50.50 11.60
C ARG A 208 13.87 -50.17 10.47
N TRP A 209 14.44 -48.97 10.47
CA TRP A 209 15.27 -48.46 9.39
C TRP A 209 16.78 -48.48 9.70
N ALA A 210 17.18 -49.02 10.86
CA ALA A 210 18.57 -49.13 11.34
C ALA A 210 19.36 -47.80 11.31
N ILE A 211 18.70 -46.70 11.71
CA ILE A 211 19.27 -45.34 11.66
C ILE A 211 20.04 -45.04 12.95
N LEU A 212 21.29 -44.56 12.82
CA LEU A 212 22.19 -44.26 13.95
C LEU A 212 22.36 -42.75 14.26
N ALA A 213 21.67 -41.84 13.56
CA ALA A 213 21.82 -40.40 13.81
C ALA A 213 20.50 -39.64 13.76
N LEU A 214 20.26 -38.82 14.78
CA LEU A 214 19.14 -37.88 14.89
C LEU A 214 19.74 -36.47 14.99
N ALA A 215 19.42 -35.59 14.02
CA ALA A 215 19.65 -34.15 14.15
C ALA A 215 18.29 -33.47 14.37
N THR A 216 18.07 -32.94 15.58
CA THR A 216 16.89 -32.14 15.90
C THR A 216 17.27 -30.66 15.87
N ASP A 217 16.72 -29.89 14.93
CA ASP A 217 16.79 -28.43 14.97
C ASP A 217 15.54 -27.92 15.69
N THR A 218 15.65 -27.71 17.00
CA THR A 218 14.65 -26.99 17.78
C THR A 218 15.34 -25.98 18.68
N SER A 219 15.50 -24.76 18.18
CA SER A 219 15.35 -23.59 19.05
C SER A 219 13.92 -23.61 19.59
N ASP A 220 13.79 -23.70 20.91
CA ASP A 220 12.54 -23.75 21.69
C ASP A 220 11.85 -25.13 21.74
N VAL A 221 12.39 -26.06 22.54
CA VAL A 221 11.75 -26.63 23.76
C VAL A 221 12.82 -27.47 24.50
N PHE A 222 13.36 -26.91 25.58
CA PHE A 222 13.71 -27.60 26.82
C PHE A 222 13.13 -26.79 27.98
#